data_AF-J9EQQ6-F1
#
_entry.id   AF-J9EQQ6-F1
#
_cell.length_a   1.000
_cell.length_b   1.000
_cell.length_c   1.000
_cell.angle_alpha   90.00
_cell.angle_beta   90.00
_cell.angle_gamma   90.00
#
_symmetry.space_group_name_H-M   'P 1'
#
loop_
_entity.id
_entity.type
_entity.pdbx_description
1 polymer ?
#
loop_
_entity_poly.entity_id
_entity_poly.type
_entity_poly.pdbx_seq_one_letter_code
_entity_poly.pdbx_strand_id
1 'polypeptide(L)'
;AGVITSWRIQCVSNCSNGRLLAGFCCELCLKPIEANDHCIRCDLVLNRWYHCYRFTCPVLNCPLSQHTKHPKRCCPECKNHTVISKESNLAVSNGSHCFFRGRRYQVHTTFRIDSCSRCSCQPGGIICRRFVCPLKECDMTHIFYKPNVCCPFCYRKKNPCKGMDINGNEILVEVGYLKWSFN
;
A
#
# COMPACT_ATOMS: atom_id res chain seq x y z
N ALA A 1 18.61 13.75 10.30
CA ALA A 1 17.48 13.90 9.35
C ALA A 1 16.86 12.53 9.08
N GLY A 2 15.56 12.37 9.32
CA GLY A 2 14.86 11.09 9.27
C GLY A 2 14.04 10.87 7.99
N VAL A 3 13.73 9.61 7.69
CA VAL A 3 12.68 9.26 6.71
C VAL A 3 11.42 8.92 7.48
N ILE A 4 10.40 9.75 7.32
CA ILE A 4 9.07 9.48 7.89
C ILE A 4 8.29 8.70 6.85
N THR A 5 7.88 7.48 7.19
CA THR A 5 6.93 6.73 6.35
C THR A 5 5.56 6.78 7.00
N SER A 6 4.56 7.20 6.22
CA SER A 6 3.15 7.03 6.55
C SER A 6 2.54 5.95 5.65
N TRP A 7 1.71 5.12 6.25
CA TRP A 7 0.91 4.11 5.55
C TRP A 7 -0.56 4.27 5.92
N ARG A 8 -1.44 3.87 5.01
CA ARG A 8 -2.86 3.69 5.33
C ARG A 8 -3.04 2.28 5.90
N ILE A 9 -3.86 2.14 6.94
CA ILE A 9 -4.24 0.82 7.45
C ILE A 9 -5.49 0.32 6.73
N GLN A 10 -5.62 -0.99 6.63
CA GLN A 10 -6.80 -1.64 6.09
C GLN A 10 -7.46 -2.45 7.19
N CYS A 11 -8.75 -2.20 7.42
CA CYS A 11 -9.47 -2.89 8.48
C CYS A 11 -9.62 -4.37 8.18
N VAL A 12 -9.39 -5.18 9.21
CA VAL A 12 -9.62 -6.62 9.19
C VAL A 12 -10.46 -6.90 10.44
N SER A 13 -11.77 -7.02 10.28
CA SER A 13 -12.73 -7.38 11.32
C SER A 13 -13.74 -8.39 10.75
N ASN A 14 -14.18 -9.35 11.56
CA ASN A 14 -15.20 -10.34 11.19
C ASN A 14 -16.22 -10.57 12.32
N CYS A 15 -16.24 -9.70 13.34
CA CYS A 15 -17.14 -9.83 14.47
C CYS A 15 -18.49 -9.17 14.15
N SER A 16 -19.59 -9.83 14.50
CA SER A 16 -20.94 -9.35 14.18
C SER A 16 -21.39 -8.17 15.06
N ASN A 17 -20.80 -8.00 16.24
CA ASN A 17 -21.16 -7.00 17.26
C ASN A 17 -19.97 -6.08 17.60
N GLY A 18 -19.21 -5.67 16.59
CA GLY A 18 -18.12 -4.74 16.81
C GLY A 18 -18.62 -3.31 17.04
N ARG A 19 -17.72 -2.44 17.46
CA ARG A 19 -18.02 -1.03 17.75
C ARG A 19 -17.15 -0.09 16.95
N LEU A 20 -17.75 0.89 16.30
CA LEU A 20 -17.04 2.01 15.70
C LEU A 20 -16.97 3.15 16.73
N LEU A 21 -15.75 3.57 17.08
CA LEU A 21 -15.51 4.66 18.00
C LEU A 21 -14.62 5.71 17.34
N ALA A 22 -14.91 6.99 17.61
CA ALA A 22 -14.10 8.09 17.13
C ALA A 22 -12.64 7.94 17.61
N GLY A 23 -11.69 8.18 16.71
CA GLY A 23 -10.26 7.98 16.96
C GLY A 23 -9.72 6.61 16.54
N PHE A 24 -10.59 5.62 16.28
CA PHE A 24 -10.20 4.33 15.72
C PHE A 24 -10.66 4.21 14.27
N CYS A 25 -9.75 3.76 13.40
CA CYS A 25 -10.07 3.63 11.97
C CYS A 25 -10.93 2.40 11.65
N CYS A 26 -10.91 1.39 12.52
CA CYS A 26 -11.56 0.11 12.27
C CYS A 26 -12.50 -0.24 13.41
N GLU A 27 -13.44 -1.12 13.12
CA GLU A 27 -14.35 -1.67 14.10
C GLU A 27 -13.59 -2.44 15.18
N LEU A 28 -14.03 -2.22 16.42
CA LEU A 28 -13.43 -2.77 17.61
C LEU A 28 -14.15 -4.05 18.02
N CYS A 29 -13.44 -5.17 18.09
CA CYS A 29 -13.98 -6.49 18.44
C CYS A 29 -13.60 -6.91 19.86
N LEU A 30 -14.37 -7.83 20.48
CA LEU A 30 -14.06 -8.38 21.81
C LEU A 30 -12.92 -9.41 21.79
N LYS A 31 -12.65 -10.01 20.63
CA LYS A 31 -11.57 -10.97 20.41
C LYS A 31 -10.72 -10.50 19.23
N PRO A 32 -9.40 -10.77 19.25
CA PRO A 32 -8.54 -10.51 18.11
C PRO A 32 -8.84 -11.50 16.98
N ILE A 33 -8.46 -11.13 15.76
CA ILE A 33 -8.49 -12.04 14.62
C ILE A 33 -7.21 -12.86 14.59
N GLU A 34 -7.37 -14.16 14.41
CA GLU A 34 -6.27 -15.07 14.13
C GLU A 34 -6.08 -15.14 12.61
N ALA A 35 -4.94 -14.64 12.13
CA ALA A 35 -4.58 -14.71 10.72
C ALA A 35 -3.11 -15.11 10.57
N ASN A 36 -2.82 -15.91 9.54
CA ASN A 36 -1.46 -16.31 9.20
C ASN A 36 -0.65 -15.19 8.50
N ASP A 37 -1.31 -14.09 8.12
CA ASP A 37 -0.63 -12.92 7.56
C ASP A 37 0.04 -12.11 8.69
N HIS A 38 1.37 -12.20 8.77
CA HIS A 38 2.19 -11.48 9.74
C HIS A 38 2.06 -9.94 9.64
N CYS A 39 1.45 -9.42 8.56
CA CYS A 39 1.15 -7.99 8.38
C CYS A 39 -0.20 -7.58 8.98
N ILE A 40 -0.90 -8.49 9.65
CA ILE A 40 -2.09 -8.19 10.44
C ILE A 40 -1.67 -7.99 11.89
N ARG A 41 -2.13 -6.89 12.48
CA ARG A 41 -1.88 -6.52 13.86
C ARG A 41 -3.21 -6.23 14.54
N CYS A 42 -3.35 -6.72 15.77
CA CYS A 42 -4.49 -6.45 16.63
C CYS A 42 -3.98 -5.81 17.92
N ASP A 43 -4.27 -4.53 18.11
CA ASP A 43 -3.89 -3.80 19.32
C ASP A 43 -5.03 -3.86 20.34
N LEU A 44 -4.71 -4.17 21.60
CA LEU A 44 -5.67 -4.05 22.70
C LEU A 44 -5.82 -2.57 23.06
N VAL A 45 -7.04 -2.07 22.94
CA VAL A 45 -7.40 -0.67 23.17
C VAL A 45 -8.53 -0.58 24.20
N LEU A 46 -8.52 0.49 24.99
CA LEU A 46 -9.52 0.73 26.05
C LEU A 46 -9.68 -0.46 27.01
N ASN A 47 -8.59 -1.21 27.24
CA ASN A 47 -8.50 -2.42 28.09
C ASN A 47 -9.52 -3.54 27.81
N ARG A 48 -10.24 -3.49 26.68
CA ARG A 48 -11.31 -4.46 26.40
C ARG A 48 -11.44 -4.84 24.94
N TRP A 49 -11.08 -3.94 24.04
CA TRP A 49 -11.39 -4.10 22.63
C TRP A 49 -10.13 -4.29 21.80
N TYR A 50 -10.25 -5.02 20.70
CA TYR A 50 -9.17 -5.25 19.77
C TYR A 50 -9.39 -4.43 18.50
N HIS A 51 -8.41 -3.60 18.18
CA HIS A 51 -8.32 -2.84 16.95
C HIS A 51 -7.43 -3.60 15.97
N CYS A 52 -8.06 -4.37 15.08
CA CYS A 52 -7.38 -5.22 14.11
C CYS A 52 -7.29 -4.56 12.74
N TYR A 53 -6.08 -4.52 12.19
CA TYR A 53 -5.83 -3.94 10.88
C TYR A 53 -4.61 -4.57 10.21
N ARG A 54 -4.65 -4.59 8.89
CA ARG A 54 -3.51 -4.91 8.05
C ARG A 54 -2.74 -3.63 7.76
N PHE A 55 -1.42 -3.67 7.94
CA PHE A 55 -0.53 -2.55 7.65
C PHE A 55 0.45 -2.90 6.53
N THR A 56 1.11 -1.89 5.99
CA THR A 56 2.18 -2.07 5.01
C THR A 56 3.52 -1.64 5.58
N CYS A 57 4.59 -2.17 5.03
CA CYS A 57 5.91 -1.93 5.55
C CYS A 57 6.44 -0.51 5.30
N PRO A 58 7.25 0.00 6.25
CA PRO A 58 7.88 1.29 6.11
C PRO A 58 8.84 1.31 4.92
N VAL A 59 9.05 2.50 4.37
CA VAL A 59 9.98 2.70 3.27
C VAL A 59 11.38 2.84 3.87
N LEU A 60 12.22 1.82 3.66
CA LEU A 60 13.58 1.82 4.18
C LEU A 60 14.51 2.74 3.38
N ASN A 61 15.35 3.48 4.11
CA ASN A 61 16.39 4.36 3.58
C ASN A 61 17.74 3.65 3.36
N CYS A 62 17.72 2.37 3.00
CA CYS A 62 18.90 1.62 2.60
C CYS A 62 18.70 1.05 1.19
N PRO A 63 19.79 0.81 0.44
CA PRO A 63 19.72 0.11 -0.85
C PRO A 63 19.00 -1.23 -0.74
N LEU A 64 18.32 -1.66 -1.81
CA LEU A 64 17.56 -2.92 -1.84
C LEU A 64 18.43 -4.15 -1.50
N SER A 65 19.72 -4.13 -1.86
CA SER A 65 20.69 -5.18 -1.54
C SER A 65 20.94 -5.36 -0.02
N GLN A 66 20.63 -4.33 0.77
CA GLN A 66 20.73 -4.33 2.21
C GLN A 66 19.41 -4.68 2.90
N HIS A 67 18.34 -4.97 2.16
CA HIS A 67 17.08 -5.37 2.78
C HIS A 67 17.15 -6.84 3.18
N THR A 68 16.77 -7.14 4.42
CA THR A 68 16.65 -8.50 4.92
C THR A 68 15.23 -8.73 5.40
N LYS A 69 14.61 -9.83 4.97
CA LYS A 69 13.28 -10.24 5.40
C LYS A 69 13.37 -11.46 6.31
N HIS A 70 12.85 -11.34 7.53
CA HIS A 70 12.67 -12.49 8.41
C HIS A 70 11.36 -13.21 8.11
N PRO A 71 11.31 -14.55 8.21
CA PRO A 71 10.11 -15.32 7.88
C PRO A 71 8.92 -15.05 8.82
N LYS A 72 9.19 -14.67 10.07
CA LYS A 72 8.16 -14.40 11.10
C LYS A 72 7.78 -12.92 11.26
N ARG A 73 8.36 -12.02 10.46
CA ARG A 73 8.05 -10.58 10.52
C ARG A 73 7.39 -10.16 9.22
N CYS A 74 6.39 -9.28 9.31
CA CYS A 74 5.82 -8.66 8.12
C CYS A 74 6.89 -7.91 7.31
N CYS A 75 7.71 -7.13 8.00
CA CYS A 75 8.52 -6.10 7.36
C CYS A 75 10.00 -6.41 7.26
N PRO A 76 10.62 -5.98 6.14
CA PRO A 76 12.06 -6.05 6.00
C PRO A 76 12.74 -4.99 6.87
N GLU A 77 14.00 -5.25 7.18
CA GLU A 77 14.89 -4.36 7.93
C GLU A 77 16.20 -4.17 7.14
N CYS A 78 16.94 -3.10 7.44
CA CYS A 78 18.26 -2.88 6.84
C CYS A 78 19.30 -3.76 7.56
N LYS A 79 20.16 -4.48 6.82
CA LYS A 79 21.24 -5.31 7.36
C LYS A 79 22.12 -4.57 8.36
N ASN A 80 22.48 -3.32 8.05
CA ASN A 80 23.32 -2.47 8.88
C ASN A 80 22.54 -1.25 9.35
N HIS A 81 22.33 -1.13 10.66
CA HIS A 81 21.78 0.08 11.28
C HIS A 81 22.77 1.27 11.25
N THR A 82 24.04 1.03 10.90
CA THR A 82 25.12 2.04 10.94
C THR A 82 25.07 3.07 9.81
N VAL A 83 24.32 2.82 8.72
CA VAL A 83 24.07 3.84 7.68
C VAL A 83 23.16 4.97 8.20
N ILE A 84 22.54 4.80 9.37
CA ILE A 84 21.54 5.72 9.91
C ILE A 84 22.04 6.54 11.11
N SER A 85 23.19 6.23 11.75
CA SER A 85 23.51 6.86 13.05
C SER A 85 24.66 7.87 13.10
N LYS A 86 25.56 7.97 12.12
CA LYS A 86 26.66 8.97 12.19
C LYS A 86 26.75 9.95 11.02
N GLU A 87 26.25 9.59 9.84
CA GLU A 87 26.21 10.50 8.68
C GLU A 87 24.78 11.00 8.34
N SER A 88 23.75 10.45 8.99
CA SER A 88 22.36 10.92 8.82
C SER A 88 22.07 12.26 9.51
N ASN A 89 23.01 12.76 10.32
CA ASN A 89 23.02 14.15 10.76
C ASN A 89 23.38 15.12 9.60
N LEU A 90 23.71 14.60 8.41
CA LEU A 90 24.21 15.36 7.27
C LEU A 90 23.29 15.34 6.03
N ALA A 91 21.97 15.13 6.18
CA ALA A 91 21.03 15.39 5.07
C ALA A 91 20.33 16.76 5.17
N VAL A 92 20.88 17.66 5.99
CA VAL A 92 20.66 19.11 5.93
C VAL A 92 22.04 19.78 6.00
N SER A 93 23.01 19.33 5.21
CA SER A 93 24.30 20.03 5.21
C SER A 93 24.18 21.45 4.66
N ASN A 94 23.13 21.76 3.87
CA ASN A 94 22.88 23.08 3.26
C ASN A 94 21.37 23.43 3.08
N GLY A 95 20.41 22.64 3.57
CA GLY A 95 18.97 22.91 3.42
C GLY A 95 18.38 22.81 2.00
N SER A 96 19.20 22.45 0.99
CA SER A 96 18.79 22.43 -0.43
C SER A 96 18.53 21.03 -1.01
N HIS A 97 19.01 19.96 -0.35
CA HIS A 97 18.86 18.58 -0.83
C HIS A 97 18.66 17.56 0.30
N CYS A 98 17.93 16.47 0.00
CA CYS A 98 17.83 15.27 0.84
C CYS A 98 18.60 14.09 0.23
N PHE A 99 19.09 13.18 1.08
CA PHE A 99 19.69 11.92 0.66
C PHE A 99 18.75 10.73 0.94
N PHE A 100 18.50 9.92 -0.09
CA PHE A 100 17.65 8.74 0.00
C PHE A 100 18.19 7.57 -0.82
N ARG A 101 18.40 6.41 -0.18
CA ARG A 101 18.94 5.19 -0.81
C ARG A 101 20.19 5.47 -1.66
N GLY A 102 21.09 6.32 -1.15
CA GLY A 102 22.32 6.73 -1.84
C GLY A 102 22.16 7.76 -2.98
N ARG A 103 20.96 8.32 -3.18
CA ARG A 103 20.68 9.34 -4.20
C ARG A 103 20.35 10.70 -3.57
N ARG A 104 20.70 11.78 -4.27
CA ARG A 104 20.38 13.17 -3.90
C ARG A 104 19.08 13.62 -4.56
N TYR A 105 18.21 14.27 -3.80
CA TYR A 105 16.96 14.86 -4.26
C TYR A 105 16.93 16.34 -3.85
N GLN A 106 16.51 17.24 -4.74
CA GLN A 106 16.31 18.64 -4.39
C GLN A 106 15.11 18.79 -3.43
N VAL A 107 15.18 19.76 -2.53
CA VAL A 107 14.04 20.08 -1.66
C VAL A 107 12.84 20.53 -2.51
N HIS A 108 11.64 20.17 -2.06
CA HIS A 108 10.36 20.30 -2.74
C HIS A 108 10.15 19.35 -3.92
N THR A 109 11.09 18.44 -4.21
CA THR A 109 10.88 17.40 -5.23
C THR A 109 10.06 16.24 -4.69
N THR A 110 9.21 15.70 -5.55
CA THR A 110 8.46 14.46 -5.32
C THR A 110 8.94 13.38 -6.27
N PHE A 111 9.10 12.16 -5.77
CA PHE A 111 9.59 11.03 -6.55
C PHE A 111 8.85 9.74 -6.17
N ARG A 112 8.79 8.79 -7.10
CA ARG A 112 8.27 7.44 -6.86
C ARG A 112 9.43 6.48 -6.70
N ILE A 113 9.35 5.63 -5.67
CA ILE A 113 10.35 4.59 -5.43
C ILE A 113 9.90 3.22 -5.96
N ASP A 114 8.59 3.05 -6.08
CA ASP A 114 7.89 1.91 -6.64
C ASP A 114 6.48 2.36 -7.06
N SER A 115 5.69 1.47 -7.65
CA SER A 115 4.34 1.79 -8.12
C SER A 115 3.39 2.21 -6.99
N CYS A 116 3.68 1.81 -5.75
CA CYS A 116 2.85 2.00 -4.56
C CYS A 116 3.35 3.07 -3.60
N SER A 117 4.48 3.71 -3.87
CA SER A 117 5.12 4.58 -2.87
C SER A 117 5.61 5.88 -3.50
N ARG A 118 5.16 6.99 -2.92
CA ARG A 118 5.56 8.34 -3.30
C ARG A 118 6.25 9.00 -2.13
N CYS A 119 7.43 9.56 -2.38
CA CYS A 119 8.20 10.30 -1.40
C CYS A 119 8.35 11.76 -1.83
N SER A 120 8.54 12.63 -0.85
CA SER A 120 8.85 14.05 -1.05
C SER A 120 10.05 14.44 -0.21
N CYS A 121 11.02 15.13 -0.82
CA CYS A 121 12.10 15.79 -0.09
C CYS A 121 11.61 17.15 0.40
N GLN A 122 11.67 17.37 1.71
CA GLN A 122 11.31 18.62 2.38
C GLN A 122 12.54 19.14 3.15
N PRO A 123 12.57 20.42 3.56
CA PRO A 123 13.71 20.97 4.29
C PRO A 123 14.10 20.16 5.54
N GLY A 124 13.12 19.53 6.21
CA GLY A 124 13.32 18.70 7.40
C GLY A 124 13.65 17.22 7.15
N GLY A 125 13.69 16.77 5.89
CA GLY A 125 13.94 15.36 5.55
C GLY A 125 12.95 14.80 4.53
N ILE A 126 12.76 13.48 4.53
CA ILE A 126 11.98 12.80 3.50
C ILE A 126 10.71 12.24 4.10
N ILE A 127 9.59 12.54 3.44
CA ILE A 127 8.29 11.99 3.79
C ILE A 127 7.87 11.03 2.69
N CYS A 128 7.69 9.77 3.03
CA CYS A 128 7.20 8.73 2.13
C CYS A 128 5.78 8.31 2.51
N ARG A 129 4.93 8.15 1.50
CA ARG A 129 3.57 7.63 1.64
C ARG A 129 3.45 6.36 0.82
N ARG A 130 3.08 5.25 1.47
CA ARG A 130 2.80 3.97 0.81
C ARG A 130 1.30 3.77 0.69
N PHE A 131 0.84 3.60 -0.54
CA PHE A 131 -0.55 3.34 -0.88
C PHE A 131 -0.87 1.86 -0.67
N VAL A 132 -2.03 1.58 -0.08
CA VAL A 132 -2.55 0.23 0.13
C VAL A 132 -3.69 0.02 -0.84
N CYS A 133 -3.71 -1.15 -1.46
CA CYS A 133 -4.78 -1.50 -2.37
C CYS A 133 -6.04 -1.88 -1.62
N PRO A 134 -7.23 -1.46 -2.11
CA PRO A 134 -8.48 -1.92 -1.53
C PRO A 134 -8.56 -3.45 -1.65
N LEU A 135 -9.19 -4.09 -0.66
CA LEU A 135 -9.57 -5.49 -0.77
C LEU A 135 -10.53 -5.60 -1.95
N LYS A 136 -10.24 -6.52 -2.87
CA LYS A 136 -11.10 -6.79 -4.01
C LYS A 136 -11.72 -8.16 -3.83
N GLU A 137 -13.04 -8.22 -3.90
CA GLU A 137 -13.81 -9.46 -4.01
C GLU A 137 -13.68 -10.00 -5.45
N CYS A 138 -12.49 -10.46 -5.80
CA CYS A 138 -12.29 -11.15 -7.06
C CYS A 138 -11.37 -12.35 -6.88
N ASP A 139 -11.67 -13.40 -7.64
CA ASP A 139 -10.86 -14.62 -7.65
C ASP A 139 -9.42 -14.27 -8.06
N MET A 140 -8.45 -14.76 -7.30
CA MET A 140 -7.02 -14.54 -7.52
C MET A 140 -6.57 -14.96 -8.91
N THR A 141 -7.26 -15.93 -9.54
CA THR A 141 -7.01 -16.37 -10.92
C THR A 141 -7.34 -15.32 -11.97
N HIS A 142 -8.17 -14.32 -11.63
CA HIS A 142 -8.64 -13.27 -12.52
C HIS A 142 -7.96 -11.93 -12.27
N ILE A 143 -6.85 -11.91 -11.54
CA ILE A 143 -6.12 -10.69 -11.22
C ILE A 143 -5.01 -10.43 -12.24
N PHE A 144 -4.88 -9.19 -12.71
CA PHE A 144 -3.75 -8.75 -13.55
C PHE A 144 -3.20 -7.39 -13.11
N TYR A 145 -1.91 -7.16 -13.39
CA TYR A 145 -1.20 -5.92 -13.05
C TYR A 145 -0.84 -5.14 -14.31
N LYS A 146 -0.99 -3.82 -14.25
CA LYS A 146 -0.48 -2.92 -15.29
C LYS A 146 0.86 -2.31 -14.87
N PRO A 147 1.80 -2.08 -15.80
CA PRO A 147 3.04 -1.39 -15.50
C PRO A 147 2.80 -0.05 -14.79
N ASN A 148 3.59 0.25 -13.77
CA ASN A 148 3.53 1.49 -12.99
C ASN A 148 2.23 1.75 -12.21
N VAL A 149 1.33 0.76 -12.11
CA VAL A 149 0.12 0.85 -11.29
C VAL A 149 0.33 0.06 -10.00
N CYS A 150 0.00 0.65 -8.86
CA CYS A 150 0.14 -0.02 -7.56
C CYS A 150 -0.78 -1.23 -7.43
N CYS A 151 -2.05 -1.05 -7.82
CA CYS A 151 -3.09 -2.00 -7.49
C CYS A 151 -3.49 -2.92 -8.63
N PRO A 152 -3.80 -4.19 -8.32
CA PRO A 152 -4.27 -5.13 -9.31
C PRO A 152 -5.64 -4.74 -9.88
N PHE A 153 -5.89 -5.14 -11.11
CA PHE A 153 -7.19 -5.14 -11.76
C PHE A 153 -7.77 -6.56 -11.70
N CYS A 154 -9.09 -6.66 -11.65
CA CYS A 154 -9.78 -7.93 -11.83
C CYS A 154 -10.34 -7.95 -13.25
N TYR A 155 -10.21 -9.06 -13.96
CA TYR A 155 -11.05 -9.30 -15.11
C TYR A 155 -12.51 -9.28 -14.63
N ARG A 156 -13.33 -8.39 -15.20
CA ARG A 156 -14.77 -8.51 -15.00
C ARG A 156 -15.16 -9.84 -15.63
N LYS A 157 -15.82 -10.74 -14.88
CA LYS A 157 -16.66 -11.76 -15.54
C LYS A 157 -17.52 -10.99 -16.54
N LYS A 158 -17.52 -11.43 -17.81
CA LYS A 158 -18.39 -10.85 -18.84
C LYS A 158 -19.82 -10.88 -18.27
N ASN A 159 -20.32 -9.76 -17.76
CA ASN A 159 -21.74 -9.53 -17.76
C ASN A 159 -21.98 -9.02 -19.19
N PRO A 160 -22.42 -9.88 -20.13
CA PRO A 160 -22.76 -9.41 -21.46
C PRO A 160 -23.74 -8.26 -21.30
N CYS A 161 -23.44 -7.11 -21.91
CA CYS A 161 -24.40 -6.02 -21.95
C CYS A 161 -25.57 -6.51 -22.78
N LYS A 162 -26.76 -6.65 -22.21
CA LYS A 162 -27.94 -7.00 -23.00
C LYS A 162 -28.36 -5.76 -23.81
N GLY A 163 -28.25 -5.82 -25.12
CA GLY A 163 -28.89 -4.90 -26.07
C GLY A 163 -30.20 -5.50 -26.55
N MET A 164 -31.02 -4.71 -27.25
CA MET A 164 -32.15 -5.24 -28.03
C MET A 164 -31.88 -5.02 -29.51
N ASP A 165 -32.19 -6.03 -30.34
CA ASP A 165 -32.18 -5.85 -31.79
C ASP A 165 -33.40 -5.02 -32.26
N ILE A 166 -33.41 -4.65 -33.54
CA ILE A 166 -34.51 -3.91 -34.18
C ILE A 166 -35.85 -4.65 -34.17
N ASN A 167 -35.84 -5.95 -33.85
CA ASN A 167 -37.02 -6.81 -33.77
C ASN A 167 -37.43 -7.08 -32.30
N GLY A 168 -36.79 -6.44 -31.33
CA GLY A 168 -37.10 -6.53 -29.90
C GLY A 168 -36.49 -7.74 -29.17
N ASN A 169 -35.57 -8.49 -29.79
CA ASN A 169 -34.91 -9.62 -29.14
C ASN A 169 -33.71 -9.17 -28.30
N GLU A 170 -33.54 -9.77 -27.11
CA GLU A 170 -32.35 -9.56 -26.29
C GLU A 170 -31.10 -10.12 -26.99
N ILE A 171 -30.14 -9.25 -27.30
CA ILE A 171 -28.82 -9.60 -27.83
C ILE A 171 -27.75 -9.39 -26.76
N LEU A 172 -26.79 -10.30 -26.68
CA LEU A 172 -25.65 -10.19 -25.78
C LEU A 172 -24.54 -9.38 -26.48
N VAL A 173 -24.37 -8.13 -26.06
CA VAL A 173 -23.29 -7.23 -26.51
C VAL A 173 -22.05 -7.52 -25.65
N GLU A 174 -21.04 -8.14 -26.26
CA GLU A 174 -19.73 -8.27 -25.63
C GLU A 174 -19.02 -6.91 -25.62
N VAL A 175 -18.76 -6.39 -24.43
CA VAL A 175 -17.92 -5.19 -24.29
C VAL A 175 -16.45 -5.56 -24.57
N GLY A 176 -16.01 -5.29 -25.80
CA GLY A 176 -14.68 -4.76 -26.08
C GLY A 176 -13.51 -5.74 -26.11
N TYR A 177 -13.36 -6.46 -27.23
CA TYR A 177 -12.06 -6.54 -27.91
C TYR A 177 -12.09 -5.59 -29.10
N LEU A 178 -12.29 -4.29 -28.87
CA LEU A 178 -11.89 -3.28 -29.86
C LEU A 178 -10.35 -3.24 -29.85
N LYS A 179 -9.77 -4.11 -30.67
CA LYS A 179 -8.41 -3.96 -31.17
C LYS A 179 -8.40 -2.61 -31.89
N TRP A 180 -7.80 -1.59 -31.26
CA TRP A 180 -7.44 -0.38 -31.98
C TRP A 180 -6.32 -0.75 -32.94
N SER A 181 -6.69 -1.09 -34.18
CA SER A 181 -5.76 -1.05 -35.30
C SER A 181 -5.72 0.39 -35.79
N PHE A 182 -4.63 1.09 -35.45
CA PHE A 182 -4.25 2.29 -36.20
C PHE A 182 -3.87 1.84 -37.61
N ASN A 183 -4.56 2.41 -38.60
CA ASN A 183 -4.10 2.50 -39.97
C ASN A 183 -4.14 3.99 -40.33
#